data_AF-A0A933B3P9-F1
#
_entry.id   AF-A0A933B3P9-F1
#
_cell.length_a   1.000
_cell.length_b   1.000
_cell.length_c   1.000
_cell.angle_alpha   90.00
_cell.angle_beta   90.00
_cell.angle_gamma   90.00
#
_symmetry.space_group_name_H-M   'P 1'
#
loop_
_entity.id
_entity.type
_entity.pdbx_description
1 polymer ?
#
loop_
_entity_poly.entity_id
_entity_poly.type
_entity_poly.pdbx_seq_one_letter_code
_entity_poly.pdbx_strand_id
1 'polypeptide(L)'
;MKIGQTTTITAALFLCFGLCFTAPSHSAQIAERVDLDGDGHREATIFFENGRIVKVQVDRNLDKKIDCVIYYKDGFRIRAERDANYDKKIDVWIKYYFTGMPWFIAGDKNFDGKPDHWRYLKNGFVYKREWDRNFDGKPDLRMLFEAPPDMRFVPGIHNRLVEIKEDNDFDGVFEKITRPKKKQKPVTPDSEGKIDITPGAIEETGV
;
A
#
# COMPACT_ATOMS: atom_id res chain seq x y z
N MET A 1 -52.33 71.45 36.17
CA MET A 1 -51.65 72.40 35.26
C MET A 1 -50.88 71.58 34.24
N LYS A 2 -51.28 71.69 32.95
CA LYS A 2 -50.64 71.31 31.67
C LYS A 2 -49.85 69.99 31.53
N ILE A 3 -50.33 69.00 30.76
CA ILE A 3 -50.09 68.71 29.31
C ILE A 3 -48.85 67.82 29.05
N GLY A 4 -49.02 66.76 28.24
CA GLY A 4 -47.97 66.17 27.36
C GLY A 4 -47.90 64.62 27.44
N GLN A 5 -48.60 63.81 26.63
CA GLN A 5 -48.33 63.40 25.23
C GLN A 5 -47.03 62.56 25.01
N THR A 6 -47.26 61.26 24.74
CA THR A 6 -46.77 60.43 23.60
C THR A 6 -45.34 59.84 23.55
N THR A 7 -45.30 58.54 23.18
CA THR A 7 -44.22 57.80 22.46
C THR A 7 -42.94 57.49 23.28
N THR A 8 -42.34 56.30 23.34
CA THR A 8 -42.08 55.28 22.32
C THR A 8 -41.61 54.00 23.05
N ILE A 9 -42.04 52.81 22.62
CA ILE A 9 -41.48 51.54 23.08
C ILE A 9 -40.12 51.37 22.38
N THR A 10 -39.02 51.35 23.14
CA THR A 10 -37.70 51.01 22.63
C THR A 10 -37.34 49.59 23.01
N ALA A 11 -37.13 48.75 22.00
CA ALA A 11 -36.61 47.41 22.12
C ALA A 11 -35.20 47.40 22.72
N ALA A 12 -34.95 46.50 23.66
CA ALA A 12 -33.60 46.04 23.99
C ALA A 12 -33.59 44.51 23.87
N LEU A 13 -32.85 44.08 22.84
CA LEU A 13 -32.67 42.73 22.34
C LEU A 13 -31.29 42.25 22.82
N PHE A 14 -31.21 41.42 23.85
CA PHE A 14 -30.00 40.72 24.33
C PHE A 14 -30.47 39.53 25.17
N LEU A 15 -30.02 38.28 25.03
CA LEU A 15 -29.07 37.64 24.13
C LEU A 15 -29.42 36.14 24.14
N CYS A 16 -29.30 35.49 22.99
CA CYS A 16 -29.58 34.07 22.78
C CYS A 16 -28.80 33.12 23.72
N PHE A 17 -29.50 32.09 24.18
CA PHE A 17 -29.10 30.68 24.21
C PHE A 17 -27.57 30.41 24.19
N GLY A 18 -26.96 30.42 25.37
CA GLY A 18 -25.63 29.88 25.61
C GLY A 18 -25.65 28.38 25.91
N LEU A 19 -26.29 27.56 25.07
CA LEU A 19 -25.92 26.15 24.94
C LEU A 19 -25.06 26.06 23.69
N CYS A 20 -23.77 26.36 23.86
CA CYS A 20 -22.76 25.95 22.90
C CYS A 20 -22.68 24.42 22.97
N PHE A 21 -23.62 23.75 22.32
CA PHE A 21 -23.38 22.41 21.81
C PHE A 21 -22.30 22.59 20.76
N THR A 22 -21.04 22.46 21.16
CA THR A 22 -20.04 21.96 20.23
C THR A 22 -20.48 20.54 19.90
N ALA A 23 -21.36 20.40 18.91
CA ALA A 23 -21.60 19.12 18.29
C ALA A 23 -20.22 18.59 17.90
N PRO A 24 -19.80 17.41 18.38
CA PRO A 24 -18.61 16.81 17.82
C PRO A 24 -18.94 16.62 16.34
N SER A 25 -18.23 17.32 15.48
CA SER A 25 -18.26 17.16 14.03
C SER A 25 -17.72 15.77 13.68
N HIS A 26 -18.47 14.73 14.04
CA HIS A 26 -18.30 13.42 13.47
C HIS A 26 -18.78 13.57 12.03
N SER A 27 -17.83 13.77 11.12
CA SER A 27 -18.04 13.53 9.69
C SER A 27 -18.83 12.22 9.58
N ALA A 28 -20.09 12.30 9.15
CA ALA A 28 -20.94 11.12 9.06
C ALA A 28 -20.28 10.14 8.08
N GLN A 29 -19.78 9.03 8.60
CA GLN A 29 -19.29 7.94 7.77
C GLN A 29 -20.51 7.24 7.19
N ILE A 30 -20.69 7.36 5.88
CA ILE A 30 -21.71 6.63 5.14
C ILE A 30 -21.06 5.36 4.61
N ALA A 31 -21.75 4.23 4.72
CA ALA A 31 -21.29 2.95 4.18
C ALA A 31 -22.31 2.40 3.19
N GLU A 32 -21.85 2.02 2.01
CA GLU A 32 -22.66 1.37 0.98
C GLU A 32 -22.17 -0.06 0.78
N ARG A 33 -23.10 -1.02 0.70
CA ARG A 33 -22.78 -2.41 0.36
C ARG A 33 -23.01 -2.62 -1.13
N VAL A 34 -22.02 -3.20 -1.81
CA VAL A 34 -22.02 -3.41 -3.26
C VAL A 34 -21.75 -4.87 -3.56
N ASP A 35 -22.48 -5.38 -4.55
CA ASP A 35 -22.28 -6.67 -5.20
C ASP A 35 -21.25 -6.45 -6.33
N LEU A 36 -20.07 -7.05 -6.20
CA LEU A 36 -18.97 -6.82 -7.15
C LEU A 36 -19.01 -7.74 -8.37
N ASP A 37 -19.55 -8.95 -8.25
CA ASP A 37 -19.57 -9.95 -9.31
C ASP A 37 -20.96 -10.24 -9.88
N GLY A 38 -22.00 -9.63 -9.29
CA GLY A 38 -23.38 -9.69 -9.74
C GLY A 38 -24.10 -10.97 -9.36
N ASP A 39 -23.59 -11.71 -8.37
CA ASP A 39 -24.15 -12.99 -7.93
C ASP A 39 -25.33 -12.83 -6.93
N GLY A 40 -25.61 -11.59 -6.52
CA GLY A 40 -26.66 -11.24 -5.57
C GLY A 40 -26.19 -11.16 -4.10
N HIS A 41 -24.94 -11.50 -3.83
CA HIS A 41 -24.28 -11.23 -2.56
C HIS A 41 -23.60 -9.86 -2.58
N ARG A 42 -23.25 -9.32 -1.40
CA ARG A 42 -22.60 -8.02 -1.30
C ARG A 42 -21.29 -8.18 -0.56
N GLU A 43 -20.25 -8.38 -1.35
CA GLU A 43 -18.86 -8.67 -0.96
C GLU A 43 -18.19 -7.40 -0.46
N ALA A 44 -18.54 -6.26 -1.05
CA ALA A 44 -17.87 -4.99 -0.79
C ALA A 44 -18.67 -4.05 0.10
N THR A 45 -17.97 -3.37 1.01
CA THR A 45 -18.48 -2.22 1.76
C THR A 45 -17.61 -1.00 1.48
N ILE A 46 -18.20 0.03 0.87
CA ILE A 46 -17.56 1.30 0.53
C ILE A 46 -17.86 2.30 1.64
N PHE A 47 -16.82 2.92 2.19
CA PHE A 47 -16.91 3.93 3.23
C PHE A 47 -16.61 5.31 2.66
N PHE A 48 -17.45 6.28 3.02
CA PHE A 48 -17.36 7.66 2.62
C PHE A 48 -17.14 8.57 3.82
N GLU A 49 -16.34 9.62 3.66
CA GLU A 49 -16.26 10.76 4.57
C GLU A 49 -16.48 12.05 3.78
N ASN A 50 -17.39 12.91 4.24
CA ASN A 50 -17.75 14.15 3.55
C ASN A 50 -18.07 13.95 2.05
N GLY A 51 -18.77 12.85 1.72
CA GLY A 51 -19.15 12.49 0.34
C GLY A 51 -18.01 11.96 -0.54
N ARG A 52 -16.81 11.71 0.00
CA ARG A 52 -15.66 11.15 -0.73
C ARG A 52 -15.34 9.76 -0.23
N ILE A 53 -14.98 8.85 -1.14
CA ILE A 53 -14.53 7.50 -0.78
C ILE A 53 -13.23 7.61 0.00
N VAL A 54 -13.17 6.95 1.17
CA VAL A 54 -11.97 6.85 2.00
C VAL A 54 -11.47 5.43 2.14
N LYS A 55 -12.36 4.44 2.04
CA LYS A 55 -12.01 3.03 2.27
C LYS A 55 -13.00 2.12 1.56
N VAL A 56 -12.54 0.99 1.04
CA VAL A 56 -13.36 -0.12 0.56
C VAL A 56 -12.90 -1.38 1.29
N GLN A 57 -13.83 -2.14 1.84
CA GLN A 57 -13.58 -3.45 2.44
C GLN A 57 -14.23 -4.52 1.57
N VAL A 58 -13.55 -5.64 1.33
CA VAL A 58 -14.04 -6.73 0.48
C VAL A 58 -13.90 -8.05 1.23
N ASP A 59 -15.00 -8.79 1.34
CA ASP A 59 -15.12 -10.17 1.77
C ASP A 59 -15.21 -11.06 0.52
N ARG A 60 -14.13 -11.77 0.19
CA ARG A 60 -13.97 -12.49 -1.08
C ARG A 60 -14.37 -13.96 -0.96
N ASN A 61 -14.46 -14.50 0.24
CA ASN A 61 -14.88 -15.88 0.50
C ASN A 61 -16.28 -15.97 1.14
N LEU A 62 -16.95 -14.83 1.35
CA LEU A 62 -18.29 -14.69 1.91
C LEU A 62 -18.41 -15.23 3.35
N ASP A 63 -17.30 -15.27 4.10
CA ASP A 63 -17.27 -15.77 5.48
C ASP A 63 -17.60 -14.70 6.53
N LYS A 64 -17.96 -13.49 6.07
CA LYS A 64 -18.24 -12.27 6.85
C LYS A 64 -17.01 -11.62 7.47
N LYS A 65 -15.81 -12.03 7.09
CA LYS A 65 -14.55 -11.36 7.45
C LYS A 65 -14.01 -10.62 6.23
N ILE A 66 -13.22 -9.59 6.52
CA ILE A 66 -12.69 -8.72 5.47
C ILE A 66 -11.34 -9.27 5.03
N ASP A 67 -11.27 -9.68 3.76
CA ASP A 67 -10.07 -10.26 3.17
C ASP A 67 -9.21 -9.21 2.45
N CYS A 68 -9.79 -8.06 2.14
CA CYS A 68 -9.10 -6.97 1.46
C CYS A 68 -9.62 -5.62 1.92
N VAL A 69 -8.70 -4.70 2.19
CA VAL A 69 -9.00 -3.30 2.50
C VAL A 69 -8.24 -2.40 1.54
N ILE A 70 -8.95 -1.52 0.84
CA ILE A 70 -8.39 -0.54 -0.07
C ILE A 70 -8.64 0.86 0.51
N TYR A 71 -7.59 1.66 0.66
CA TYR A 71 -7.65 3.01 1.21
C TYR A 71 -7.52 4.05 0.10
N TYR A 72 -8.34 5.09 0.19
CA TYR A 72 -8.42 6.19 -0.74
C TYR A 72 -8.08 7.51 -0.05
N LYS A 73 -7.45 8.40 -0.79
CA LYS A 73 -7.22 9.79 -0.39
C LYS A 73 -7.43 10.69 -1.60
N ASP A 74 -8.28 11.70 -1.44
CA ASP A 74 -8.64 12.65 -2.51
C ASP A 74 -9.12 11.97 -3.81
N GLY A 75 -9.83 10.84 -3.66
CA GLY A 75 -10.33 10.03 -4.79
C GLY A 75 -9.32 9.04 -5.38
N PHE A 76 -8.05 9.08 -4.96
CA PHE A 76 -7.01 8.18 -5.45
C PHE A 76 -6.79 7.02 -4.49
N ARG A 77 -6.68 5.80 -5.02
CA ARG A 77 -6.23 4.65 -4.24
C ARG A 77 -4.78 4.87 -3.81
N ILE A 78 -4.51 4.80 -2.51
CA ILE A 78 -3.16 5.02 -1.94
C ILE A 78 -2.54 3.77 -1.33
N ARG A 79 -3.37 2.86 -0.81
CA ARG A 79 -2.93 1.63 -0.14
C ARG A 79 -3.95 0.51 -0.34
N ALA A 80 -3.49 -0.73 -0.42
CA ALA A 80 -4.31 -1.91 -0.26
C ALA A 80 -3.63 -2.91 0.68
N GLU A 81 -4.43 -3.64 1.45
CA GLU A 81 -4.03 -4.68 2.41
C GLU A 81 -4.89 -5.90 2.13
N ARG A 82 -4.29 -7.08 1.98
CA ARG A 82 -5.00 -8.31 1.61
C ARG A 82 -4.52 -9.50 2.43
N ASP A 83 -5.47 -10.20 3.04
CA ASP A 83 -5.33 -11.53 3.61
C ASP A 83 -5.52 -12.56 2.47
N ALA A 84 -4.46 -13.20 2.03
CA ALA A 84 -4.46 -14.07 0.86
C ALA A 84 -4.86 -15.51 1.21
N ASN A 85 -4.61 -15.98 2.43
CA ASN A 85 -4.90 -17.34 2.90
C ASN A 85 -6.16 -17.45 3.79
N TYR A 86 -6.81 -16.34 4.10
CA TYR A 86 -8.00 -16.21 4.94
C TYR A 86 -7.78 -16.54 6.43
N ASP A 87 -6.57 -16.33 6.95
CA ASP A 87 -6.21 -16.60 8.35
C ASP A 87 -6.41 -15.40 9.31
N LYS A 88 -6.90 -14.27 8.78
CA LYS A 88 -7.13 -12.96 9.42
C LYS A 88 -5.87 -12.11 9.62
N LYS A 89 -4.73 -12.53 9.11
CA LYS A 89 -3.53 -11.70 9.02
C LYS A 89 -3.40 -11.17 7.60
N ILE A 90 -2.74 -10.04 7.47
CA ILE A 90 -2.50 -9.47 6.15
C ILE A 90 -1.27 -10.15 5.56
N ASP A 91 -1.40 -10.63 4.33
CA ASP A 91 -0.33 -11.30 3.61
C ASP A 91 0.28 -10.40 2.54
N VAL A 92 -0.44 -9.37 2.10
CA VAL A 92 -0.02 -8.51 1.00
C VAL A 92 -0.35 -7.05 1.30
N TRP A 93 0.65 -6.19 1.15
CA TRP A 93 0.50 -4.74 1.25
C TRP A 93 0.92 -4.10 -0.07
N ILE A 94 0.10 -3.20 -0.60
CA ILE A 94 0.39 -2.48 -1.84
C ILE A 94 0.26 -0.99 -1.57
N LYS A 95 1.23 -0.19 -2.05
CA LYS A 95 1.14 1.27 -2.07
C LYS A 95 1.17 1.77 -3.51
N TYR A 96 0.36 2.79 -3.77
CA TYR A 96 0.10 3.29 -5.12
C TYR A 96 0.55 4.74 -5.27
N TYR A 97 0.95 5.11 -6.49
CA TYR A 97 1.08 6.49 -6.91
C TYR A 97 -0.32 7.07 -7.12
N PHE A 98 -0.43 8.40 -7.15
CA PHE A 98 -1.69 9.08 -7.52
C PHE A 98 -2.20 8.67 -8.92
N THR A 99 -1.32 8.20 -9.80
CA THR A 99 -1.69 7.63 -11.11
C THR A 99 -2.40 6.28 -11.03
N GLY A 100 -2.49 5.67 -9.83
CA GLY A 100 -3.10 4.36 -9.60
C GLY A 100 -2.15 3.17 -9.78
N MET A 101 -0.93 3.41 -10.28
CA MET A 101 0.10 2.38 -10.44
C MET A 101 0.79 2.04 -9.11
N PRO A 102 1.06 0.75 -8.82
CA PRO A 102 1.79 0.37 -7.63
C PRO A 102 3.25 0.82 -7.71
N TRP A 103 3.79 1.31 -6.60
CA TRP A 103 5.23 1.61 -6.45
C TRP A 103 5.92 0.76 -5.41
N PHE A 104 5.13 0.10 -4.56
CA PHE A 104 5.61 -0.79 -3.52
C PHE A 104 4.61 -1.91 -3.31
N ILE A 105 5.13 -3.12 -3.22
CA ILE A 105 4.40 -4.33 -2.89
C ILE A 105 5.22 -5.05 -1.84
N ALA A 106 4.65 -5.32 -0.68
CA ALA A 106 5.19 -6.23 0.32
C ALA A 106 4.33 -7.48 0.37
N GLY A 107 4.92 -8.63 0.67
CA GLY A 107 4.19 -9.84 0.95
C GLY A 107 4.78 -10.61 2.12
N ASP A 108 3.96 -11.46 2.70
CA ASP A 108 4.26 -12.42 3.75
C ASP A 108 4.00 -13.81 3.15
N LYS A 109 5.07 -14.60 3.00
CA LYS A 109 5.05 -15.94 2.43
C LYS A 109 4.92 -17.00 3.54
N ASN A 110 5.34 -16.69 4.76
CA ASN A 110 5.31 -17.62 5.89
C ASN A 110 4.01 -17.52 6.73
N PHE A 111 3.17 -16.52 6.45
CA PHE A 111 1.88 -16.25 7.09
C PHE A 111 1.97 -15.93 8.60
N ASP A 112 3.09 -15.33 9.02
CA ASP A 112 3.28 -14.92 10.40
C ASP A 112 2.62 -13.56 10.75
N GLY A 113 2.20 -12.81 9.74
CA GLY A 113 1.58 -11.49 9.80
C GLY A 113 2.56 -10.34 9.58
N LYS A 114 3.82 -10.63 9.21
CA LYS A 114 4.85 -9.66 8.88
C LYS A 114 5.34 -9.91 7.46
N PRO A 115 5.56 -8.85 6.67
CA PRO A 115 6.12 -9.02 5.34
C PRO A 115 7.55 -9.58 5.42
N ASP A 116 7.84 -10.55 4.56
CA ASP A 116 9.15 -11.18 4.39
C ASP A 116 9.75 -10.90 3.00
N HIS A 117 9.00 -10.25 2.11
CA HIS A 117 9.50 -9.86 0.81
C HIS A 117 8.91 -8.55 0.31
N TRP A 118 9.74 -7.78 -0.40
CA TRP A 118 9.38 -6.47 -0.91
C TRP A 118 9.80 -6.27 -2.36
N ARG A 119 8.94 -5.60 -3.11
CA ARG A 119 9.18 -5.17 -4.49
C ARG A 119 8.90 -3.68 -4.62
N TYR A 120 9.82 -2.98 -5.26
CA TYR A 120 9.72 -1.55 -5.52
C TYR A 120 9.66 -1.32 -7.02
N LEU A 121 8.64 -0.57 -7.42
CA LEU A 121 8.28 -0.39 -8.81
C LEU A 121 8.36 1.09 -9.20
N LYS A 122 8.81 1.33 -10.43
CA LYS A 122 8.76 2.63 -11.09
C LYS A 122 8.17 2.42 -12.47
N ASN A 123 7.05 3.08 -12.75
CA ASN A 123 6.33 2.99 -14.02
C ASN A 123 6.00 1.55 -14.43
N GLY A 124 5.62 0.72 -13.45
CA GLY A 124 5.30 -0.71 -13.67
C GLY A 124 6.50 -1.67 -13.66
N PHE A 125 7.73 -1.15 -13.64
CA PHE A 125 8.95 -1.95 -13.68
C PHE A 125 9.57 -2.10 -12.29
N VAL A 126 9.91 -3.33 -11.90
CA VAL A 126 10.56 -3.63 -10.61
C VAL A 126 12.05 -3.23 -10.67
N TYR A 127 12.46 -2.22 -9.91
CA TYR A 127 13.86 -1.78 -9.85
C TYR A 127 14.59 -2.24 -8.59
N LYS A 128 13.86 -2.68 -7.55
CA LYS A 128 14.43 -3.26 -6.34
C LYS A 128 13.57 -4.41 -5.82
N ARG A 129 14.21 -5.49 -5.39
CA ARG A 129 13.60 -6.57 -4.60
C ARG A 129 14.40 -6.78 -3.32
N GLU A 130 13.70 -7.13 -2.25
CA GLU A 130 14.26 -7.43 -0.95
C GLU A 130 13.58 -8.69 -0.38
N TRP A 131 14.35 -9.56 0.28
CA TRP A 131 13.85 -10.72 1.04
C TRP A 131 14.47 -10.76 2.42
N ASP A 132 13.64 -11.05 3.40
CA ASP A 132 13.96 -11.50 4.74
C ASP A 132 13.87 -13.03 4.72
N ARG A 133 15.02 -13.70 4.79
CA ARG A 133 15.17 -15.15 4.63
C ARG A 133 15.08 -15.87 5.98
N ASN A 134 15.32 -15.17 7.10
CA ASN A 134 15.25 -15.73 8.45
C ASN A 134 14.02 -15.26 9.26
N PHE A 135 13.21 -14.37 8.70
CA PHE A 135 11.98 -13.81 9.27
C PHE A 135 12.20 -12.92 10.50
N ASP A 136 13.33 -12.21 10.58
CA ASP A 136 13.64 -11.29 11.68
C ASP A 136 13.08 -9.87 11.49
N GLY A 137 12.51 -9.58 10.32
CA GLY A 137 11.97 -8.29 9.89
C GLY A 137 12.95 -7.41 9.12
N LYS A 138 14.17 -7.89 8.83
CA LYS A 138 15.19 -7.18 8.05
C LYS A 138 15.48 -7.90 6.74
N PRO A 139 15.80 -7.16 5.66
CA PRO A 139 16.19 -7.81 4.40
C PRO A 139 17.60 -8.42 4.44
N ASP A 140 17.69 -9.71 4.20
CA ASP A 140 18.93 -10.48 4.06
C ASP A 140 19.45 -10.54 2.62
N LEU A 141 18.54 -10.36 1.65
CA LEU A 141 18.86 -10.36 0.23
C LEU A 141 18.27 -9.12 -0.42
N ARG A 142 19.10 -8.34 -1.10
CA ARG A 142 18.67 -7.18 -1.88
C ARG A 142 19.15 -7.28 -3.32
N MET A 143 18.24 -7.07 -4.25
CA MET A 143 18.57 -7.04 -5.68
C MET A 143 18.14 -5.72 -6.30
N LEU A 144 19.02 -5.11 -7.08
CA LEU A 144 18.76 -3.91 -7.86
C LEU A 144 18.72 -4.24 -9.34
N PHE A 145 17.76 -3.64 -10.04
CA PHE A 145 17.54 -3.86 -11.46
C PHE A 145 17.52 -2.54 -12.22
N GLU A 146 18.09 -2.53 -13.43
CA GLU A 146 18.01 -1.40 -14.34
C GLU A 146 16.63 -1.40 -15.01
N ALA A 147 15.87 -0.31 -14.84
CA ALA A 147 14.64 -0.11 -15.57
C ALA A 147 14.95 0.11 -17.07
N PRO A 148 14.18 -0.47 -17.99
CA PRO A 148 14.40 -0.28 -19.42
C PRO A 148 14.30 1.22 -19.78
N PRO A 149 15.22 1.76 -20.61
CA PRO A 149 15.24 3.18 -20.96
C PRO A 149 13.95 3.67 -21.63
N ASP A 150 13.31 2.80 -22.42
CA ASP A 150 12.13 3.11 -23.22
C ASP A 150 10.82 2.70 -22.51
N MET A 151 10.89 2.11 -21.31
CA MET A 151 9.73 1.68 -20.51
C MET A 151 8.66 0.85 -21.27
N ARG A 152 9.02 0.26 -22.42
CA ARG A 152 8.14 -0.64 -23.16
C ARG A 152 8.15 -1.99 -22.47
N PHE A 153 6.98 -2.43 -22.04
CA PHE A 153 6.80 -3.80 -21.58
C PHE A 153 6.94 -4.72 -22.78
N VAL A 154 8.01 -5.51 -22.81
CA VAL A 154 8.19 -6.60 -23.78
C VAL A 154 8.01 -7.90 -23.01
N PRO A 155 6.98 -8.72 -23.35
CA PRO A 155 6.77 -10.01 -22.69
C PRO A 155 8.04 -10.86 -22.70
N GLY A 156 8.42 -11.41 -21.54
CA GLY A 156 9.61 -12.24 -21.36
C GLY A 156 10.93 -11.47 -21.17
N ILE A 157 10.94 -10.14 -21.34
CA ILE A 157 12.11 -9.31 -20.98
C ILE A 157 11.98 -8.89 -19.51
N HIS A 158 12.90 -9.41 -18.70
CA HIS A 158 13.06 -9.01 -17.31
C HIS A 158 14.04 -7.85 -17.22
N ASN A 159 13.87 -7.00 -16.21
CA ASN A 159 14.82 -5.91 -15.94
C ASN A 159 16.22 -6.49 -15.71
N ARG A 160 17.25 -5.81 -16.23
CA ARG A 160 18.64 -6.28 -16.10
C ARG A 160 19.05 -6.18 -14.63
N LEU A 161 19.46 -7.30 -14.03
CA LEU A 161 20.05 -7.31 -12.69
C LEU A 161 21.38 -6.53 -12.68
N VAL A 162 21.53 -5.61 -11.74
CA VAL A 162 22.68 -4.69 -11.63
C VAL A 162 23.53 -5.02 -10.42
N GLU A 163 22.89 -5.32 -9.30
CA GLU A 163 23.56 -5.55 -8.03
C GLU A 163 22.76 -6.52 -7.19
N ILE A 164 23.46 -7.41 -6.51
CA ILE A 164 22.92 -8.29 -5.47
C ILE A 164 23.72 -7.99 -4.21
N LYS A 165 23.02 -7.86 -3.08
CA LYS A 165 23.62 -7.78 -1.75
C LYS A 165 23.07 -8.89 -0.88
N GLU A 166 23.95 -9.60 -0.17
CA GLU A 166 23.59 -10.71 0.70
C GLU A 166 24.18 -10.48 2.09
N ASP A 167 23.32 -10.57 3.09
CA ASP A 167 23.63 -10.70 4.52
C ASP A 167 23.45 -12.19 4.85
N ASN A 168 24.57 -12.89 5.08
CA ASN A 168 24.57 -14.35 5.20
C ASN A 168 24.64 -14.83 6.66
N ASP A 169 25.04 -13.96 7.57
CA ASP A 169 25.08 -14.21 9.01
C ASP A 169 23.90 -13.57 9.76
N PHE A 170 23.06 -12.82 9.04
CA PHE A 170 21.77 -12.30 9.48
C PHE A 170 21.87 -11.25 10.60
N ASP A 171 22.91 -10.41 10.56
CA ASP A 171 23.12 -9.37 11.55
C ASP A 171 22.46 -8.02 11.16
N GLY A 172 21.99 -7.92 9.90
CA GLY A 172 21.42 -6.73 9.27
C GLY A 172 22.40 -5.95 8.40
N VAL A 173 23.63 -6.44 8.22
CA VAL A 173 24.70 -5.85 7.40
C VAL A 173 24.97 -6.74 6.18
N PHE A 174 25.09 -6.11 5.01
CA PHE A 174 25.34 -6.85 3.77
C PHE A 174 26.83 -7.11 3.56
N GLU A 175 27.27 -8.35 3.76
CA GLU A 175 28.67 -8.76 3.64
C GLU A 175 29.11 -9.03 2.20
N LYS A 176 28.19 -9.54 1.36
CA LYS A 176 28.51 -9.89 -0.03
C LYS A 176 27.81 -8.96 -1.00
N ILE A 177 28.58 -8.32 -1.89
CA ILE A 177 28.05 -7.54 -3.01
C ILE A 177 28.51 -8.15 -4.33
N THR A 178 27.54 -8.49 -5.18
CA THR A 178 27.79 -9.10 -6.49
C THR A 178 27.24 -8.20 -7.58
N ARG A 179 28.07 -7.91 -8.60
CA ARG A 179 27.67 -7.12 -9.77
C ARG A 179 27.81 -7.96 -11.05
N PRO A 180 26.69 -8.34 -11.69
CA PRO A 180 26.74 -9.08 -12.95
C PRO A 180 27.32 -8.23 -14.08
N LYS A 181 28.16 -8.84 -14.94
CA LYS A 181 28.65 -8.16 -16.16
C LYS A 181 27.48 -7.88 -17.12
N LYS A 182 27.43 -6.67 -17.70
CA LYS A 182 26.37 -6.17 -18.61
C LYS A 182 25.94 -7.11 -19.76
N LYS A 183 26.76 -8.10 -20.13
CA LYS A 183 26.55 -8.99 -21.29
C LYS A 183 25.78 -10.28 -20.97
N GLN A 184 25.31 -10.49 -19.74
CA GLN A 184 24.54 -11.68 -19.40
C GLN A 184 23.06 -11.58 -19.79
N LYS A 185 22.48 -12.74 -20.11
CA LYS A 185 21.02 -12.90 -20.20
C LYS A 185 20.39 -12.42 -18.88
N PRO A 186 19.16 -11.84 -18.93
CA PRO A 186 18.45 -11.44 -17.73
C PRO A 186 18.39 -12.61 -16.76
N VAL A 187 18.97 -12.46 -15.58
CA VAL A 187 18.87 -13.50 -14.55
C VAL A 187 17.57 -13.28 -13.82
N THR A 188 16.68 -14.26 -13.89
CA THR A 188 15.41 -14.25 -13.18
C THR A 188 15.58 -14.92 -11.83
N PRO A 189 15.42 -14.19 -10.73
CA PRO A 189 15.24 -14.81 -9.43
C PRO A 189 13.92 -15.57 -9.47
N ASP A 190 13.91 -16.81 -8.95
CA ASP A 190 12.68 -17.57 -8.77
C ASP A 190 11.76 -16.94 -7.71
N SER A 191 10.67 -17.61 -7.34
CA SER A 191 9.71 -17.14 -6.35
C SER A 191 10.28 -17.01 -4.93
N GLU A 192 11.46 -17.55 -4.69
CA GLU A 192 12.23 -17.47 -3.44
C GLU A 192 13.51 -16.62 -3.65
N GLY A 193 13.65 -16.16 -4.89
CA GLY A 193 14.81 -15.67 -5.62
C GLY A 193 16.15 -16.01 -5.06
N LYS A 194 16.29 -17.31 -5.04
CA LYS A 194 17.45 -17.93 -5.62
C LYS A 194 17.68 -17.39 -7.04
N ILE A 195 18.94 -17.05 -7.32
CA ILE A 195 19.38 -16.56 -8.61
C ILE A 195 20.34 -17.61 -9.18
N ASP A 196 19.96 -18.29 -10.26
CA ASP A 196 20.89 -19.18 -10.97
C ASP A 196 21.79 -18.35 -11.89
N ILE A 197 22.96 -17.97 -11.38
CA ILE A 197 23.99 -17.27 -12.15
C ILE A 197 25.05 -18.27 -12.59
N THR A 198 25.37 -18.29 -13.89
CA THR A 198 26.43 -19.17 -14.40
C THR A 198 27.79 -18.79 -13.77
N PRO A 199 28.55 -19.75 -13.23
CA PRO A 199 29.89 -19.49 -12.68
C PRO A 199 30.80 -18.80 -13.72
N GLY A 200 31.49 -17.72 -13.32
CA GLY A 200 32.38 -16.92 -14.19
C GLY A 200 31.78 -15.63 -14.77
N ALA A 201 30.51 -15.35 -14.45
CA ALA A 201 29.77 -14.23 -15.01
C ALA A 201 29.64 -13.03 -14.02
N ILE A 202 30.14 -13.19 -12.81
CA ILE A 202 30.02 -12.22 -11.72
C ILE A 202 31.38 -11.63 -11.35
N GLU A 203 31.39 -10.35 -11.00
CA GLU A 203 32.44 -9.77 -10.17
C GLU A 203 31.91 -9.77 -8.74
N GLU A 204 32.46 -10.65 -7.91
CA GLU A 204 32.19 -10.68 -6.48
C GLU A 204 33.18 -9.74 -5.79
N THR A 205 32.67 -8.84 -4.98
CA THR A 205 33.47 -8.04 -4.06
C THR A 205 32.96 -8.31 -2.65
N GLY A 206 33.75 -9.02 -1.86
CA GLY A 206 33.54 -9.06 -0.41
C GLY A 206 33.90 -7.70 0.18
N VAL A 207 33.11 -7.25 1.15
CA VAL A 207 33.45 -6.10 1.99
C VAL A 207 34.27 -6.58 3.18
#